data_AF-A0A740VJ59-F1
#
_entry.id   AF-A0A740VJ59-F1
#
_cell.length_a   1.000
_cell.length_b   1.000
_cell.length_c   1.000
_cell.angle_alpha   90.00
_cell.angle_beta   90.00
_cell.angle_gamma   90.00
#
_symmetry.space_group_name_H-M   'P 1'
#
loop_
_entity.id
_entity.type
_entity.pdbx_description
1 polymer ?
#
loop_
_entity_poly.entity_id
_entity_poly.type
_entity_poly.pdbx_seq_one_letter_code
_entity_poly.pdbx_strand_id
1 'polypeptide(L)' 'MKHILLTVKRFDNIPGVLIASKNGHSEAVLAYGRLLKNSCLTADKTAELLAAKNNDGVSALLIALQNGHDEVIRAYG' A
#
# COMPACT_ATOMS: atom_id res chain seq x y z
N MET A 1 -19.31 3.91 0.57
CA MET A 1 -18.96 2.56 0.03
C MET A 1 -17.53 2.48 -0.53
N LYS A 2 -16.97 3.53 -1.16
CA LYS A 2 -15.59 3.51 -1.73
C LYS A 2 -14.45 3.21 -0.73
N HIS A 3 -14.57 3.59 0.54
CA HIS A 3 -13.50 3.39 1.53
C HIS A 3 -13.20 1.92 1.87
N ILE A 4 -14.20 1.02 1.81
CA ILE A 4 -14.04 -0.41 2.14
C ILE A 4 -13.11 -1.13 1.14
N LEU A 5 -13.10 -0.69 -0.11
CA LEU A 5 -12.26 -1.28 -1.15
C LEU A 5 -10.78 -0.89 -0.99
N LEU A 6 -10.48 0.19 -0.25
CA LEU A 6 -9.11 0.65 -0.01
C LEU A 6 -8.48 0.03 1.24
N THR A 7 -9.30 -0.60 2.08
CA THR A 7 -8.90 -1.32 3.30
C THR A 7 -8.76 -2.82 3.08
N VAL A 8 -8.78 -3.31 1.83
CA VAL A 8 -8.79 -4.75 1.55
C VAL A 8 -7.50 -5.41 2.03
N LYS A 9 -7.69 -6.49 2.80
CA LYS A 9 -6.64 -7.36 3.29
C LYS A 9 -6.98 -8.80 2.92
N ARG A 10 -5.95 -9.61 2.71
CA ARG A 10 -6.10 -11.06 2.62
C ARG A 10 -6.48 -11.63 3.99
N PHE A 11 -6.97 -12.87 4.03
CA PHE A 11 -7.42 -13.55 5.25
C PHE A 11 -6.38 -13.58 6.39
N ASP A 12 -5.09 -13.46 6.07
CA ASP A 12 -3.96 -13.40 7.00
C ASP A 12 -3.53 -11.97 7.34
N ASN A 13 -4.43 -10.98 7.19
CA ASN A 13 -4.21 -9.57 7.52
C ASN A 13 -3.12 -8.89 6.66
N ILE A 14 -2.74 -9.48 5.51
CA ILE A 14 -1.79 -8.87 4.58
C ILE A 14 -2.51 -7.81 3.73
N PRO A 15 -2.07 -6.53 3.76
CA PRO A 15 -2.60 -5.49 2.89
C PRO A 15 -2.32 -5.77 1.41
N GLY A 16 -3.28 -5.46 0.53
CA GLY A 16 -3.09 -5.66 -0.91
C GLY A 16 -1.87 -4.91 -1.48
N VAL A 17 -1.61 -3.69 -1.00
CA VAL A 17 -0.44 -2.89 -1.39
C VAL A 17 0.88 -3.57 -1.03
N LEU A 18 0.93 -4.34 0.07
CA LEU A 18 2.13 -5.10 0.45
C LEU A 18 2.44 -6.19 -0.58
N ILE A 19 1.43 -6.90 -1.07
CA ILE A 19 1.59 -7.95 -2.09
C ILE A 19 2.12 -7.33 -3.39
N ALA A 20 1.54 -6.19 -3.81
CA ALA A 20 2.00 -5.47 -4.99
C ALA A 20 3.45 -5.00 -4.85
N SER A 21 3.81 -4.41 -3.71
CA SER A 21 5.17 -3.96 -3.43
C SER A 21 6.18 -5.11 -3.39
N LYS A 22 5.84 -6.23 -2.74
CA LYS A 22 6.69 -7.42 -2.67
C LYS A 22 7.02 -7.99 -4.05
N ASN A 23 6.07 -7.91 -4.99
CA ASN A 23 6.21 -8.42 -6.35
C ASN A 23 6.70 -7.38 -7.36
N GLY A 24 6.91 -6.12 -6.94
CA GLY A 24 7.39 -5.07 -7.83
C GLY A 24 6.37 -4.45 -8.77
N HIS A 25 5.07 -4.60 -8.49
CA HIS A 25 4.01 -4.06 -9.34
C HIS A 25 3.81 -2.56 -9.09
N SER A 26 4.74 -1.74 -9.57
CA SER A 26 4.78 -0.29 -9.32
C SER A 26 3.52 0.43 -9.85
N GLU A 27 2.98 0.03 -11.00
CA GLU A 27 1.76 0.63 -11.55
C GLU A 27 0.54 0.38 -10.67
N ALA A 28 0.46 -0.79 -10.04
CA ALA A 28 -0.61 -1.12 -9.10
C ALA A 28 -0.50 -0.29 -7.81
N VAL A 29 0.71 -0.10 -7.29
CA VAL A 29 0.97 0.77 -6.13
C VAL A 29 0.64 2.22 -6.44
N LEU A 30 1.03 2.71 -7.62
CA LEU A 30 0.72 4.07 -8.09
C LEU A 30 -0.80 4.28 -8.25
N ALA A 31 -1.50 3.31 -8.83
CA ALA A 31 -2.96 3.36 -8.96
C ALA A 31 -3.64 3.40 -7.59
N TYR A 32 -3.16 2.60 -6.63
CA TYR A 32 -3.64 2.63 -5.25
C TYR A 32 -3.42 4.01 -4.60
N GLY A 33 -2.23 4.59 -4.72
CA GLY A 33 -1.94 5.94 -4.22
C GLY A 33 -2.85 7.02 -4.83
N ARG A 34 -3.14 6.93 -6.13
CA ARG A 34 -4.10 7.82 -6.82
C ARG A 34 -5.52 7.65 -6.28
N LEU A 35 -5.96 6.41 -6.02
CA LEU A 35 -7.26 6.15 -5.42
C LEU A 35 -7.36 6.73 -4.01
N LEU A 36 -6.31 6.57 -3.18
CA LEU A 36 -6.26 7.18 -1.84
C LEU A 36 -6.41 8.70 -1.92
N LYS A 37 -5.61 9.36 -2.78
CA LYS A 37 -5.68 10.81 -2.99
C LYS A 37 -7.07 11.30 -3.44
N ASN A 38 -7.78 10.49 -4.23
CA ASN A 38 -9.12 10.83 -4.74
C ASN A 38 -10.27 10.38 -3.83
N SER A 39 -9.99 9.72 -2.70
CA SER A 39 -11.02 9.06 -1.89
C SER A 39 -11.63 9.93 -0.79
N CYS A 40 -11.34 11.24 -0.75
CA CYS A 40 -11.86 12.17 0.28
C CYS A 40 -11.52 11.75 1.73
N LEU A 41 -10.45 10.96 1.90
CA LEU A 41 -9.91 10.56 3.20
C LEU A 41 -9.15 11.72 3.84
N THR A 42 -9.12 11.74 5.17
CA THR A 42 -8.19 12.61 5.90
C THR A 42 -6.75 12.19 5.64
N ALA A 43 -5.81 13.12 5.86
CA ALA A 43 -4.38 12.81 5.78
C ALA A 43 -4.01 11.67 6.73
N ASP A 44 -4.54 11.66 7.95
CA ASP A 44 -4.29 10.61 8.94
C ASP A 44 -4.77 9.24 8.45
N LYS A 45 -5.98 9.15 7.87
CA LYS A 45 -6.50 7.87 7.40
C LYS A 45 -5.75 7.38 6.16
N THR A 46 -5.28 8.30 5.33
CA THR A 46 -4.41 7.99 4.19
C THR A 46 -3.06 7.45 4.66
N ALA A 47 -2.46 8.09 5.66
CA ALA A 47 -1.22 7.65 6.27
C ALA A 47 -1.35 6.27 6.93
N GLU A 48 -2.46 6.01 7.64
CA GLU A 48 -2.75 4.70 8.24
C GLU A 48 -2.78 3.58 7.18
N LEU A 49 -3.40 3.84 6.02
CA LEU A 49 -3.49 2.87 4.93
C LEU A 49 -2.14 2.62 4.24
N LEU A 50 -1.36 3.68 3.99
CA LEU A 50 -0.02 3.55 3.42
C LEU A 50 0.97 2.87 4.38
N ALA A 51 0.80 3.08 5.68
CA ALA A 51 1.61 2.50 6.74
C ALA A 51 1.12 1.11 7.20
N ALA A 52 0.09 0.55 6.56
CA ALA A 52 -0.46 -0.75 6.92
C ALA A 52 0.62 -1.85 6.90
N LYS A 53 0.56 -2.71 7.91
CA LYS A 53 1.53 -3.79 8.15
C LYS A 53 0.84 -5.15 8.16
N ASN A 54 1.58 -6.19 7.82
CA ASN A 54 1.16 -7.57 8.08
C ASN A 54 1.33 -7.92 9.58
N ASN A 55 1.04 -9.17 9.94
CA ASN A 55 1.16 -9.66 11.32
C ASN A 55 2.61 -9.66 11.84
N ASP A 56 3.62 -9.66 10.96
CA ASP A 56 5.03 -9.57 11.31
C ASP A 56 5.50 -8.12 11.50
N GLY A 57 4.60 -7.14 11.35
CA GLY A 57 4.93 -5.72 11.43
C GLY A 57 5.63 -5.17 10.17
N VAL A 58 5.69 -5.94 9.08
CA VAL A 58 6.31 -5.53 7.81
C VAL A 58 5.33 -4.68 7.01
N SER A 59 5.79 -3.51 6.58
CA SER A 59 5.05 -2.61 5.69
C SER A 59 5.43 -2.84 4.22
N ALA A 60 4.55 -2.37 3.33
CA ALA A 60 4.75 -2.44 1.89
C ALA A 60 5.98 -1.63 1.40
N LEU A 61 6.28 -0.48 2.01
CA LEU A 61 7.50 0.28 1.69
C LEU A 61 8.77 -0.45 2.17
N LEU A 62 8.74 -1.05 3.37
CA LEU A 62 9.89 -1.78 3.91
C LEU A 62 10.28 -2.96 3.01
N ILE A 63 9.31 -3.73 2.53
CA ILE A 63 9.60 -4.88 1.68
C ILE A 63 10.10 -4.46 0.28
N ALA A 64 9.61 -3.33 -0.26
CA ALA A 64 10.13 -2.77 -1.51
C ALA A 64 11.58 -2.33 -1.37
N LEU A 65 11.95 -1.69 -0.25
CA LEU A 65 13.32 -1.32 0.09
C LEU A 65 14.23 -2.54 0.20
N GLN A 66 13.79 -3.59 0.91
CA GLN A 66 14.56 -4.82 1.09
C GLN A 66 14.83 -5.55 -0.22
N ASN A 67 13.84 -5.60 -1.11
CA ASN A 67 13.93 -6.30 -2.38
C ASN A 67 14.53 -5.43 -3.52
N GLY A 68 14.76 -4.13 -3.29
CA GLY A 68 15.34 -3.22 -4.28
C GLY A 68 14.40 -2.79 -5.41
N HIS A 69 13.09 -2.76 -5.17
CA HIS A 69 12.10 -2.31 -6.17
C HIS A 69 12.00 -0.78 -6.19
N ASP A 70 12.98 -0.14 -6.82
CA ASP A 70 13.10 1.29 -7.05
C ASP A 70 11.82 1.94 -7.61
N GLU A 71 11.19 1.34 -8.61
CA GLU A 71 9.96 1.87 -9.21
C GLU A 71 8.76 1.81 -8.24
N VAL A 72 8.70 0.82 -7.34
CA VAL A 72 7.70 0.80 -6.27
C VAL A 72 7.98 1.90 -5.26
N ILE A 73 9.24 2.14 -4.89
CA ILE A 73 9.63 3.20 -3.95
C ILE A 73 9.25 4.57 -4.51
N ARG A 74 9.48 4.80 -5.81
CA ARG A 74 9.03 6.02 -6.50
C ARG A 74 7.51 6.16 -6.56
N ALA A 75 6.78 5.05 -6.68
CA ALA A 75 5.32 5.09 -6.66
C ALA A 75 4.73 5.56 -5.31
N TYR A 76 5.51 5.53 -4.23
CA TYR A 76 5.11 6.03 -2.90
C TYR A 76 5.22 7.56 -2.73
N GLY A 77 5.99 8.28 -3.58
CA GLY A 77 6.28 9.71 -3.40
C GLY A 77 6.71 10.41 -4.68
#